data_AF-A0A5K1FEV9-F1
#
_entry.id   AF-A0A5K1FEV9-F1
#
_cell.length_a   1.000
_cell.length_b   1.000
_cell.length_c   1.000
_cell.angle_alpha   90.00
_cell.angle_beta   90.00
_cell.angle_gamma   90.00
#
_symmetry.space_group_name_H-M   'P 1'
#
loop_
_entity.id
_entity.type
_entity.pdbx_description
1 polymer ?
#
loop_
_entity_poly.entity_id
_entity_poly.type
_entity_poly.pdbx_seq_one_letter_code
_entity_poly.pdbx_strand_id
1 'polypeptide(L)' 'VGYLKEFGLETEELGRLLAFKPQLMGCSIEDKWKPLVKYFYYLGIKRDGMKRILMMKPMIFCVDLESTIAPK' A
#
# COMPACT_ATOMS: atom_id res chain seq x y z
N VAL A 1 4.92 -6.41 -7.89
CA VAL A 1 5.99 -6.78 -6.92
C VAL A 1 7.07 -5.71 -6.78
N GLY A 2 7.62 -5.16 -7.88
CA GLY A 2 8.66 -4.12 -7.83
C GLY A 2 8.29 -2.90 -6.97
N TYR A 3 7.08 -2.36 -7.17
CA TYR A 3 6.58 -1.21 -6.42
C TYR A 3 6.57 -1.41 -4.89
N LEU A 4 6.19 -2.61 -4.42
CA LEU A 4 6.19 -2.95 -3.00
C LEU A 4 7.60 -2.94 -2.40
N LYS A 5 8.62 -3.32 -3.18
CA LYS A 5 10.01 -3.32 -2.72
C LYS A 5 10.56 -1.91 -2.51
N GLU A 6 9.98 -0.89 -3.15
CA GLU A 6 10.38 0.51 -2.97
C GLU A 6 10.14 1.01 -1.54
N PHE A 7 9.23 0.38 -0.80
CA PHE A 7 8.98 0.69 0.62
C PHE A 7 9.95 0.01 1.59
N GLY A 8 10.95 -0.75 1.09
CA GLY A 8 11.93 -1.44 1.92
C GLY A 8 11.43 -2.75 2.53
N LEU A 9 10.48 -3.43 1.88
CA LEU A 9 10.13 -4.80 2.21
C LEU A 9 11.19 -5.77 1.69
N GLU A 10 11.69 -6.63 2.56
CA GLU A 10 12.54 -7.75 2.18
C GLU A 10 11.74 -8.77 1.38
N THR A 11 12.42 -9.60 0.58
CA THR A 11 11.76 -10.60 -0.25
C THR A 11 10.92 -11.59 0.58
N GLU A 12 11.38 -11.95 1.79
CA GLU A 12 10.63 -12.83 2.68
C GLU A 12 9.36 -12.16 3.23
N GLU A 13 9.49 -10.90 3.70
CA GLU A 13 8.36 -10.10 4.19
C GLU A 13 7.30 -9.92 3.09
N LEU A 14 7.75 -9.67 1.86
CA LEU A 14 6.89 -9.53 0.70
C LEU A 14 6.19 -10.85 0.33
N GLY A 15 6.92 -11.97 0.37
CA GLY A 15 6.35 -13.30 0.15
C GLY A 15 5.26 -13.62 1.18
N ARG A 16 5.53 -13.35 2.46
CA ARG A 16 4.56 -13.55 3.55
C ARG A 16 3.33 -12.65 3.38
N LEU A 17 3.54 -11.38 3.03
CA LEU A 17 2.47 -10.41 2.80
C LEU A 17 1.55 -10.86 1.66
N LEU A 18 2.11 -11.28 0.52
CA LEU A 18 1.35 -11.71 -0.64
C LEU A 18 0.67 -13.06 -0.43
N ALA A 19 1.30 -13.98 0.31
CA ALA A 19 0.67 -15.23 0.72
C ALA A 19 -0.53 -14.99 1.64
N PHE A 20 -0.42 -14.03 2.57
CA PHE A 20 -1.49 -13.67 3.49
C PHE A 20 -2.62 -12.88 2.80
N LYS A 21 -2.27 -12.02 1.83
CA LYS A 21 -3.19 -11.11 1.13
C LYS A 21 -2.90 -11.09 -0.37
N PRO A 22 -3.30 -12.15 -1.11
CA PRO A 22 -3.09 -12.20 -2.56
C PRO A 22 -3.84 -11.10 -3.31
N GLN A 23 -4.90 -10.56 -2.71
CA GLN A 23 -5.72 -9.46 -3.27
C GLN A 23 -4.90 -8.22 -3.63
N LEU A 24 -3.78 -7.97 -2.93
CA LEU A 24 -2.88 -6.86 -3.23
C LEU A 24 -2.36 -6.89 -4.67
N MET A 25 -2.21 -8.07 -5.26
CA MET A 25 -1.74 -8.22 -6.65
C MET A 25 -2.81 -7.85 -7.69
N GLY A 26 -4.09 -7.82 -7.30
CA GLY A 26 -5.20 -7.41 -8.17
C GLY A 26 -5.49 -5.91 -8.11
N CYS A 27 -4.88 -5.17 -7.20
CA CYS A 27 -5.13 -3.75 -7.01
C CYS A 27 -4.24 -2.93 -7.97
N SER A 28 -4.83 -1.99 -8.71
CA SER A 28 -4.09 -1.16 -9.69
C SER A 28 -3.07 -0.27 -9.00
N ILE A 29 -1.80 -0.37 -9.42
CA ILE A 29 -0.73 0.46 -8.88
C ILE A 29 -0.92 1.91 -9.30
N GLU A 30 -1.25 2.15 -10.57
CA GLU A 30 -1.38 3.50 -11.12
C GLU A 30 -2.62 4.21 -10.56
N ASP A 31 -3.77 3.54 -10.56
CA ASP A 31 -5.06 4.18 -10.23
C ASP A 31 -5.34 4.19 -8.73
N LYS A 32 -4.84 3.22 -7.95
CA LYS A 32 -5.13 3.11 -6.51
C LYS A 32 -3.92 3.41 -5.65
N TRP A 33 -2.80 2.74 -5.90
CA TRP A 33 -1.68 2.78 -4.96
C TRP A 33 -0.93 4.12 -5.01
N LYS A 34 -0.59 4.61 -6.20
CA LYS A 34 0.15 5.87 -6.34
C LYS A 34 -0.60 7.07 -5.73
N PRO A 35 -1.91 7.28 -5.98
CA PRO A 35 -2.66 8.36 -5.34
C PRO A 35 -2.70 8.22 -3.81
N LEU A 36 -2.95 7.01 -3.30
CA LEU A 36 -3.00 6.72 -1.87
C LEU A 36 -1.64 6.95 -1.18
N VAL A 37 -0.55 6.49 -1.79
CA VAL A 37 0.81 6.69 -1.29
C VAL A 37 1.16 8.18 -1.29
N LYS A 38 0.80 8.92 -2.34
CA LYS A 38 0.97 10.39 -2.39
C LYS A 38 0.20 11.08 -1.26
N TYR A 39 -1.03 10.63 -0.99
CA TYR A 39 -1.83 11.14 0.13
C TYR A 39 -1.17 10.86 1.49
N PHE A 40 -0.66 9.64 1.70
CA PHE A 40 0.07 9.32 2.92
C PHE A 40 1.35 10.14 3.10
N TYR A 41 2.10 10.39 2.03
CA TYR A 41 3.24 11.30 2.08
C TYR A 41 2.82 12.73 2.41
N TYR A 42 1.71 13.22 1.87
CA TYR A 42 1.15 14.53 2.24
C TYR A 42 0.77 14.61 3.73
N LEU A 43 0.28 13.51 4.32
CA LEU A 43 0.04 13.39 5.76
C LEU A 43 1.31 13.22 6.60
N GLY A 44 2.51 13.26 6.00
CA GLY A 44 3.79 13.11 6.69
C GLY A 44 4.20 11.67 6.98
N ILE A 45 3.50 10.68 6.43
CA ILE A 45 3.87 9.26 6.58
C ILE A 45 5.08 8.99 5.70
N LYS A 46 6.20 8.67 6.34
CA LYS A 46 7.45 8.32 5.67
C LYS A 46 7.45 6.87 5.19
N ARG A 47 8.46 6.49 4.42
CA ARG A 47 8.64 5.13 3.86
C ARG A 47 8.47 4.01 4.90
N ASP A 48 9.07 4.13 6.07
CA ASP A 48 8.93 3.16 7.17
C ASP A 48 7.49 3.05 7.70
N GLY A 49 6.79 4.19 7.77
CA GLY A 49 5.36 4.21 8.08
C GLY A 49 4.55 3.48 7.00
N MET A 50 4.92 3.64 5.73
CA MET A 50 4.25 2.95 4.63
C MET A 50 4.45 1.44 4.69
N LYS A 51 5.68 0.98 4.94
CA LYS A 51 5.99 -0.42 5.22
C LYS A 51 5.13 -0.96 6.37
N ARG A 52 5.06 -0.22 7.48
CA ARG A 52 4.27 -0.62 8.65
C ARG A 52 2.78 -0.75 8.32
N ILE A 53 2.22 0.16 7.54
CA ILE A 53 0.81 0.09 7.10
C ILE A 53 0.59 -1.11 6.19
N LEU A 54 1.49 -1.38 5.24
CA LEU A 54 1.43 -2.56 4.37
C LEU A 54 1.42 -3.87 5.17
N MET A 55 2.23 -3.98 6.22
CA MET A 55 2.30 -5.21 7.02
C MET A 55 1.13 -5.36 8.00
N MET A 56 0.67 -4.25 8.61
CA MET A 56 -0.37 -4.29 9.65
C MET A 56 -1.77 -4.24 9.07
N LYS A 57 -2.00 -3.46 8.01
CA LYS A 57 -3.32 -3.24 7.42
C LYS A 57 -3.28 -3.09 5.88
N PRO A 58 -2.82 -4.15 5.17
CA PRO A 58 -2.65 -4.13 3.71
C PRO A 58 -3.93 -3.80 2.93
N MET A 59 -5.10 -4.11 3.47
CA MET A 59 -6.39 -3.84 2.82
C MET A 59 -6.61 -2.36 2.50
N ILE A 60 -5.92 -1.44 3.19
CA ILE A 60 -5.96 0.00 2.89
C ILE A 60 -5.52 0.29 1.44
N PHE A 61 -4.66 -0.54 0.85
CA PHE A 61 -4.20 -0.40 -0.54
C PHE A 61 -5.16 -0.96 -1.59
N CYS A 62 -6.23 -1.60 -1.13
CA CYS A 62 -7.26 -2.17 -1.99
C CYS A 62 -8.63 -1.49 -1.83
N VAL A 63 -8.75 -0.52 -0.92
CA VAL A 63 -9.92 0.36 -0.87
C VAL A 63 -9.78 1.49 -1.86
N ASP A 64 -10.91 1.94 -2.41
CA ASP A 64 -10.95 3.10 -3.30
C ASP A 64 -10.80 4.38 -2.47
N LEU A 65 -9.68 5.09 -2.70
CA LEU A 65 -9.35 6.36 -2.06
C LEU A 65 -10.47 7.39 -2.27
N GLU A 66 -10.98 7.50 -3.49
CA GLU A 66 -12.05 8.44 -3.87
C GLU A 66 -13.37 8.16 -3.15
N SER A 67 -13.68 6.90 -2.85
CA SER A 67 -14.92 6.54 -2.14
C SER A 67 -14.79 6.57 -0.62
N THR A 68 -13.56 6.56 -0.07
CA THR A 68 -13.35 6.24 1.36
C THR A 68 -12.49 7.27 2.11
N ILE A 69 -11.62 8.04 1.44
CA ILE A 69 -10.55 8.79 2.13
C ILE A 69 -10.58 10.30 1.86
N ALA A 70 -11.13 10.75 0.71
CA ALA A 70 -11.43 12.16 0.49
C ALA A 70 -12.96 12.37 0.55
N PRO A 71 -13.52 13.07 1.56
CA PRO A 71 -14.88 13.55 1.44
C PRO A 71 -14.93 14.57 0.30
N LYS A 72 -16.05 14.58 -0.44
CA LYS A 72 -16.40 15.65 -1.37
C LYS A 72 -16.35 17.02 -0.69
#